data_AF-A0A284VIF3-F1
#
_entry.id   AF-A0A284VIF3-F1
#
_cell.length_a   1.000
_cell.length_b   1.000
_cell.length_c   1.000
_cell.angle_alpha   90.00
_cell.angle_beta   90.00
_cell.angle_gamma   90.00
#
_symmetry.space_group_name_H-M   'P 1'
#
loop_
_entity.id
_entity.type
_entity.pdbx_description
1 polymer ?
#
loop_
_entity_poly.entity_id
_entity_poly.type
_entity_poly.pdbx_seq_one_letter_code
_entity_poly.pdbx_strand_id
1 'polypeptide(L)' 'MGKQETIKGILDTRYSFGQWTNEFWANIVVLAAVPIILFTLSFIAFLRKDI' A
#
# COMPACT_ATOMS: atom_id res chain seq x y z
N MET A 1 -5.07 33.93 -4.61
CA MET A 1 -5.46 32.54 -4.89
C MET A 1 -4.38 31.63 -4.34
N GLY A 2 -4.60 31.02 -3.17
CA GLY A 2 -3.64 30.10 -2.57
C GLY A 2 -3.61 28.81 -3.38
N LYS A 3 -2.44 28.42 -3.88
CA LYS A 3 -2.23 27.09 -4.48
C LYS A 3 -2.54 26.05 -3.40
N GLN A 4 -3.56 25.23 -3.60
CA GLN A 4 -3.61 23.93 -2.95
C GLN A 4 -2.40 23.16 -3.48
N GLU A 5 -1.36 23.11 -2.66
CA GLU A 5 -0.20 22.26 -2.87
C GLU A 5 -0.71 20.81 -2.73
N THR A 6 -1.24 20.26 -3.82
CA THR A 6 -1.61 18.84 -3.90
C THR A 6 -0.33 18.02 -3.88
N ILE A 7 -0.22 17.08 -2.95
CA ILE A 7 0.93 16.17 -2.84
C ILE A 7 1.10 15.47 -4.20
N LYS A 8 2.21 15.72 -4.90
CA LYS A 8 2.36 15.30 -6.30
C LYS A 8 2.72 13.82 -6.45
N GLY A 9 3.02 13.11 -5.37
CA GLY A 9 3.29 11.69 -5.42
C GLY A 9 3.61 11.05 -4.07
N ILE A 10 3.67 9.71 -4.06
CA ILE A 10 3.93 8.88 -2.87
C ILE A 10 5.36 9.04 -2.32
N LEU A 11 6.25 9.78 -3.00
CA LEU A 11 7.62 10.06 -2.56
C LEU A 11 7.87 11.57 -2.38
N ASP A 12 6.81 12.38 -2.32
CA ASP A 12 6.93 13.81 -2.13
C ASP A 12 7.30 14.11 -0.68
N THR A 13 8.61 14.14 -0.41
CA THR A 13 9.21 14.38 0.92
C THR A 13 9.09 15.82 1.40
N ARG A 14 8.43 16.69 0.63
CA ARG A 14 8.14 18.08 1.02
C ARG A 14 7.06 18.18 2.10
N TYR A 15 6.27 17.13 2.29
CA TYR A 15 5.19 17.08 3.28
C TYR A 15 5.63 16.31 4.53
N SER A 16 5.08 16.70 5.68
CA SER A 16 5.33 15.98 6.94
C SER A 16 4.93 14.52 6.81
N PHE A 17 5.75 13.61 7.36
CA PHE A 17 5.50 12.17 7.36
C PHE A 17 4.08 11.83 7.81
N GLY A 18 3.55 12.54 8.81
CA GLY A 18 2.18 12.34 9.30
C GLY A 18 1.08 12.67 8.26
N GLN A 19 1.27 13.74 7.49
CA GLN A 19 0.33 14.12 6.43
C GLN A 19 0.40 13.14 5.25
N TRP A 20 1.62 12.75 4.88
CA TRP A 20 1.84 11.75 3.85
C TRP A 20 1.23 10.38 4.22
N THR A 21 1.44 9.92 5.46
CA THR A 21 0.86 8.65 5.91
C THR A 21 -0.66 8.68 5.93
N ASN A 22 -1.27 9.82 6.27
CA ASN A 22 -2.72 9.95 6.28
C ASN A 22 -3.29 9.93 4.85
N GLU A 23 -2.64 10.61 3.91
CA GLU A 23 -3.06 10.67 2.51
C GLU A 23 -2.90 9.32 1.79
N PHE A 24 -1.82 8.59 2.07
CA PHE A 24 -1.46 7.37 1.36
C PHE A 24 -1.69 6.07 2.16
N TRP A 25 -2.40 6.14 3.29
CA TRP A 25 -2.66 4.97 4.15
C TRP A 25 -3.29 3.81 3.37
N ALA A 26 -4.32 4.10 2.57
CA ALA A 26 -5.00 3.09 1.76
C ALA A 26 -4.05 2.41 0.76
N ASN A 27 -3.16 3.18 0.12
CA ASN A 27 -2.17 2.62 -0.80
C ASN A 27 -1.18 1.71 -0.09
N ILE A 28 -0.71 2.10 1.10
CA ILE A 28 0.19 1.27 1.93
C ILE A 28 -0.50 -0.04 2.32
N VAL A 29 -1.76 0.03 2.77
CA VAL A 29 -2.54 -1.15 3.15
C VAL A 29 -2.72 -2.09 1.97
N VAL A 30 -3.07 -1.58 0.79
CA VAL A 30 -3.20 -2.42 -0.42
C VAL A 30 -1.86 -3.04 -0.81
N LEU A 31 -0.78 -2.25 -0.79
CA LEU A 31 0.57 -2.72 -1.11
C LEU A 31 1.02 -3.86 -0.19
N ALA A 32 0.62 -3.82 1.09
CA ALA A 32 0.91 -4.86 2.07
C ALA A 32 -0.05 -6.06 1.99
N ALA A 33 -1.33 -5.83 1.74
CA ALA A 33 -2.36 -6.88 1.72
C ALA A 33 -2.22 -7.80 0.50
N VAL A 34 -1.91 -7.25 -0.68
CA VAL A 34 -1.74 -8.02 -1.92
C VAL A 34 -0.73 -9.16 -1.78
N PRO A 35 0.53 -8.94 -1.36
CA PRO A 35 1.50 -10.02 -1.21
C PRO A 35 1.10 -11.03 -0.14
N ILE A 36 0.42 -10.63 0.93
CA ILE A 36 -0.07 -11.55 1.97
C ILE A 36 -1.16 -12.47 1.42
N ILE A 37 -2.11 -11.92 0.67
CA ILE A 37 -3.19 -12.70 0.03
C ILE A 37 -2.58 -13.67 -0.98
N LEU A 38 -1.68 -13.18 -1.85
CA LEU A 38 -0.99 -14.02 -2.83
C LEU A 38 -0.20 -15.14 -2.16
N PHE A 39 0.54 -14.84 -1.09
CA PHE A 39 1.28 -15.84 -0.32
C PHE A 39 0.35 -16.89 0.28
N THR A 40 -0.77 -16.46 0.88
CA THR A 40 -1.77 -17.36 1.45
C THR A 40 -2.38 -18.27 0.39
N LEU A 41 -2.75 -17.72 -0.77
CA LEU A 41 -3.28 -18.49 -1.89
C LEU A 41 -2.26 -19.47 -2.45
N SER A 42 -1.00 -19.05 -2.60
CA SER A 42 0.09 -19.94 -3.01
C SER A 42 0.30 -21.07 -2.02
N PHE A 43 0.24 -20.80 -0.72
CA PHE A 43 0.35 -21.81 0.32
C PHE A 43 -0.81 -22.82 0.27
N ILE A 44 -2.06 -22.36 0.14
CA ILE A 44 -3.23 -23.23 -0.01
C ILE A 44 -3.13 -24.06 -1.29
N ALA A 45 -2.73 -23.45 -2.41
CA ALA A 45 -2.57 -24.14 -3.68
C ALA A 45 -1.49 -25.23 -3.62
N PHE A 46 -0.40 -24.97 -2.89
CA PHE A 46 0.65 -25.96 -2.63
C PHE A 46 0.12 -27.13 -1.80
N LEU A 47 -0.58 -26.86 -0.68
CA LEU A 47 -1.18 -27.90 0.16
C LEU A 47 -2.21 -28.75 -0.59
N ARG A 48 -3.05 -28.13 -1.43
CA ARG A 48 -4.05 -28.85 -2.23
C ARG A 48 -3.44 -29.77 -3.27
N LYS A 49 -2.21 -29.50 -3.71
CA LYS A 49 -1.52 -30.30 -4.73
C LYS A 49 -0.87 -31.56 -4.16
N ASP A 50 -0.69 -31.62 -2.83
CA ASP A 50 -0.08 -32.75 -2.11
C ASP A 50 -1.12 -33.71 -1.46
N ILE A 51 -2.42 -33.39 -1.56
CA ILE A 51 -3.55 -34.26 -1.19
C ILE A 51 -4.08 -34.93 -2.46
#